data_AF-A0A945QP82-F1
#
_entry.id   AF-A0A945QP82-F1
#
_cell.length_a   1.000
_cell.length_b   1.000
_cell.length_c   1.000
_cell.angle_alpha   90.00
_cell.angle_beta   90.00
_cell.angle_gamma   90.00
#
_symmetry.space_group_name_H-M   'P 1'
#
loop_
_entity.id
_entity.type
_entity.pdbx_description
1 polymer ?
#
loop_
_entity_poly.entity_id
_entity_poly.type
_entity_poly.pdbx_seq_one_letter_code
_entity_poly.pdbx_strand_id
1 'polypeptide(L)' 'MPGFIFQSLIIGGGYGTGRELVEFFLHEGPISGLVNMGVATIIWSVVLAICFEFARKRKYYDYRSFISGLLG' A
#
# COMPACT_ATOMS: atom_id res chain seq x y z
N MET A 1 -14.98 -5.14 -2.11
CA MET A 1 -14.27 -3.96 -1.56
C MET A 1 -12.80 -4.28 -1.31
N PRO A 2 -11.98 -4.54 -2.35
CA PRO A 2 -10.60 -5.00 -2.16
C PRO A 2 -9.65 -3.90 -1.64
N GLY A 3 -9.92 -2.62 -1.97
CA GLY A 3 -9.15 -1.49 -1.46
C GLY A 3 -9.26 -1.29 0.06
N PHE A 4 -10.44 -1.52 0.65
CA PHE A 4 -10.62 -1.44 2.12
C PHE A 4 -9.85 -2.54 2.85
N ILE A 5 -9.81 -3.76 2.29
CA ILE A 5 -9.03 -4.87 2.84
C ILE A 5 -7.54 -4.50 2.80
N PHE A 6 -7.06 -3.94 1.68
CA PHE A 6 -5.68 -3.51 1.56
C PHE A 6 -5.31 -2.39 2.54
N GLN A 7 -6.17 -1.38 2.68
CA GLN A 7 -5.98 -0.30 3.65
C GLN A 7 -5.87 -0.86 5.07
N SER A 8 -6.72 -1.84 5.43
CA SER A 8 -6.68 -2.47 6.76
C SER A 8 -5.39 -3.25 7.00
N LEU A 9 -4.80 -3.87 5.97
CA LEU A 9 -3.52 -4.57 6.06
C LEU A 9 -2.36 -3.60 6.29
N ILE A 10 -2.34 -2.47 5.58
CA ILE A 10 -1.27 -1.46 5.73
C ILE A 10 -1.35 -0.78 7.11
N ILE A 11 -2.54 -0.33 7.51
CA ILE A 11 -2.72 0.36 8.78
C ILE A 11 -2.53 -0.61 9.96
N GLY A 12 -3.08 -1.83 9.86
CA GLY A 12 -2.97 -2.86 10.89
C GLY A 12 -1.57 -3.46 11.02
N GLY A 13 -0.82 -3.57 9.91
CA GLY A 13 0.52 -4.18 9.88
C GLY A 13 1.66 -3.21 10.18
N GLY A 14 1.59 -1.96 9.69
CA GLY A 14 2.70 -0.99 9.78
C GLY A 14 2.48 0.16 10.77
N TYR A 15 1.25 0.42 11.20
CA TYR A 15 0.93 1.62 12.01
C TYR A 15 0.09 1.34 13.24
N GLY A 16 -0.01 0.08 13.68
CA GLY A 16 -0.91 -0.34 14.77
C GLY A 16 -0.68 0.37 16.11
N THR A 17 0.54 0.85 16.38
CA THR A 17 0.89 1.62 17.58
C THR A 17 1.06 3.12 17.32
N GLY A 18 0.96 3.57 16.06
CA GLY A 18 1.19 4.95 15.64
C GLY A 18 2.63 5.47 15.78
N ARG A 19 3.52 4.73 16.46
CA ARG A 19 4.92 5.14 16.71
C ARG A 19 5.74 5.20 15.42
N GLU A 20 5.52 4.25 14.52
CA GLU A 20 6.15 4.22 13.19
C GLU A 20 5.77 5.46 12.37
N LEU A 21 4.54 5.95 12.52
CA LEU A 21 4.09 7.16 11.84
C LEU A 21 4.88 8.38 12.33
N VAL A 22 5.11 8.47 13.64
CA VAL A 22 5.91 9.55 14.24
C VAL A 22 7.38 9.46 13.82
N GLU A 23 7.93 8.25 13.80
CA GLU A 23 9.35 8.01 13.51
C GLU A 23 9.69 8.22 12.02
N PHE A 24 8.80 7.81 11.10
CA PHE A 24 9.05 7.94 9.65
C PHE A 24 8.49 9.23 9.03
N PHE A 25 7.42 9.80 9.57
CA PHE A 25 6.75 10.96 8.95
C PHE A 25 6.93 12.25 9.75
N LEU A 26 6.90 12.22 11.09
CA LEU A 26 6.89 13.45 11.90
C LEU A 26 8.29 13.92 12.36
N HIS A 27 9.38 13.25 11.97
CA HIS A 27 10.74 13.58 12.44
C HIS A 27 11.16 15.03 12.13
N GLU A 28 10.82 15.55 10.95
CA GLU A 28 11.18 16.91 10.51
C GLU A 28 10.08 17.96 10.73
N GLY A 29 9.00 17.60 11.42
CA GLY A 29 7.86 18.48 11.72
C GLY A 29 6.51 18.02 11.16
N PRO A 30 5.40 18.58 11.66
CA PRO A 30 4.05 18.11 11.32
C PRO A 30 3.65 18.38 9.86
N ILE A 31 4.16 19.46 9.24
CA ILE A 31 3.85 19.82 7.84
C ILE A 31 4.56 18.87 6.86
N SER A 32 5.85 18.60 7.08
CA SER A 32 6.62 17.64 6.27
C SER A 32 6.04 16.23 6.42
N GLY A 33 5.56 15.87 7.61
CA GLY A 33 4.84 14.61 7.82
C GLY A 33 3.58 14.47 6.98
N LEU A 34 2.75 15.50 6.87
CA LEU A 34 1.56 15.47 6.01
C LEU A 34 1.92 15.31 4.53
N VAL A 35 2.96 15.99 4.05
CA VAL A 35 3.44 15.84 2.67
C VAL A 35 3.94 14.42 2.42
N ASN A 36 4.74 13.86 3.33
CA ASN A 36 5.26 12.49 3.24
C ASN A 36 4.12 11.46 3.25
N MET A 37 3.07 11.65 4.07
CA MET A 37 1.89 10.78 4.06
C MET A 37 1.12 10.85 2.75
N GLY A 38 1.00 12.04 2.16
CA GLY A 38 0.39 12.24 0.84
C GLY A 38 1.17 11.50 -0.26
N VAL A 39 2.49 11.66 -0.28
CA VAL A 39 3.36 10.96 -1.24
C VAL A 39 3.27 9.45 -1.08
N ALA A 40 3.33 8.93 0.16
CA ALA A 40 3.17 7.51 0.42
C ALA A 40 1.81 6.98 -0.06
N THR A 41 0.73 7.74 0.15
CA THR A 41 -0.63 7.39 -0.31
C THR A 41 -0.69 7.28 -1.83
N ILE A 42 -0.04 8.20 -2.56
CA ILE A 42 0.01 8.19 -4.02
C ILE A 42 0.77 6.95 -4.51
N ILE A 43 1.95 6.69 -3.94
CA ILE A 43 2.77 5.53 -4.32
C ILE A 43 2.00 4.23 -4.11
N TRP A 44 1.41 4.03 -2.93
CA TRP A 44 0.62 2.83 -2.64
C TRP A 44 -0.59 2.69 -3.55
N SER A 45 -1.27 3.78 -3.87
CA SER A 45 -2.43 3.79 -4.77
C SER A 45 -2.04 3.38 -6.20
N VAL A 46 -0.91 3.88 -6.70
CA VAL A 46 -0.39 3.53 -8.04
C VAL A 46 0.01 2.06 -8.09
N VAL A 47 0.75 1.57 -7.09
CA VAL A 47 1.16 0.16 -7.01
C VAL A 47 -0.06 -0.77 -6.96
N LEU A 48 -1.05 -0.43 -6.14
CA LEU A 48 -2.31 -1.17 -6.08
C LEU A 48 -3.06 -1.19 -7.42
N ALA A 49 -3.17 -0.04 -8.08
CA ALA A 49 -3.84 0.07 -9.36
C ALA A 49 -3.18 -0.84 -10.40
N ILE A 50 -1.85 -0.87 -10.44
CA ILE A 50 -1.07 -1.75 -11.34
C ILE A 50 -1.33 -3.22 -10.98
N CYS A 51 -1.27 -3.60 -9.71
CA CYS A 51 -1.53 -4.97 -9.27
C CYS A 51 -2.95 -5.43 -9.62
N PHE A 52 -3.97 -4.61 -9.39
CA PHE A 52 -5.35 -4.95 -9.76
C PHE A 52 -5.54 -5.01 -11.27
N GLU A 53 -4.92 -4.10 -12.03
CA GLU A 53 -4.99 -4.13 -13.49
C GLU A 53 -4.32 -5.38 -14.06
N PHE A 54 -3.18 -5.77 -13.50
CA PHE A 54 -2.47 -7.00 -13.84
C PHE A 54 -3.32 -8.25 -13.54
N ALA A 55 -3.85 -8.35 -12.31
CA ALA A 55 -4.72 -9.43 -11.88
C ALA A 55 -5.97 -9.53 -12.79
N ARG A 56 -6.56 -8.39 -13.15
CA ARG A 56 -7.74 -8.32 -14.04
C ARG A 56 -7.43 -8.80 -15.46
N LYS A 57 -6.33 -8.32 -16.06
CA LYS A 57 -5.95 -8.70 -17.45
C LYS A 57 -5.63 -10.18 -17.56
N ARG A 58 -4.97 -10.76 -16.55
CA ARG A 58 -4.58 -12.17 -16.54
C ARG A 58 -5.61 -13.11 -15.90
N LYS A 59 -6.67 -12.57 -15.30
CA LYS A 59 -7.67 -13.31 -14.48
C LYS A 59 -7.02 -14.13 -13.35
N TYR A 60 -5.91 -13.63 -12.81
CA TYR A 60 -5.18 -14.26 -11.69
C TYR A 60 -5.74 -13.74 -10.37
N TYR A 61 -6.79 -14.39 -9.89
CA TYR A 61 -7.42 -14.07 -8.60
C TYR A 61 -6.82 -14.87 -7.43
N ASP A 62 -6.08 -15.94 -7.73
CA ASP A 62 -5.34 -16.74 -6.75
C ASP A 62 -3.93 -16.20 -6.54
N TYR A 63 -3.48 -16.20 -5.28
CA TYR A 63 -2.13 -15.74 -4.91
C TYR A 63 -1.03 -16.46 -5.71
N ARG A 64 -1.17 -17.79 -5.86
CA ARG A 64 -0.20 -18.61 -6.58
C ARG A 64 -0.09 -18.24 -8.06
N SER A 65 -1.23 -18.03 -8.72
CA SER A 65 -1.29 -17.63 -10.13
C SER A 65 -0.80 -16.19 -10.32
N PHE A 66 -1.12 -15.30 -9.38
CA PHE A 66 -0.67 -13.91 -9.42
C PHE A 66 0.85 -13.80 -9.29
N ILE A 67 1.44 -14.47 -8.30
CA ILE A 67 2.90 -14.46 -8.07
C ILE A 67 3.64 -15.16 -9.20
N SER A 68 3.14 -16.29 -9.70
CA SER A 68 3.72 -16.95 -10.88
C SER A 68 3.68 -16.03 -12.09
N GLY A 69 2.58 -15.31 -12.33
CA GLY A 69 2.50 -14.35 -13.43
C GLY A 69 3.43 -13.14 -13.28
N LEU A 70 3.72 -12.73 -12.04
CA LEU A 70 4.59 -11.58 -11.73
C LEU A 70 6.08 -11.92 -11.86
N LEU A 71 6.47 -13.11 -11.40
CA LEU A 71 7.87 -13.57 -11.37
C LEU A 71 8.30 -14.30 -12.66
N GLY A 72 7.35 -14.84 -13.43
CA GLY A 72 7.61 -15.71 -14.58
C GLY A 72 7.51 -17.17 -14.22
#